data_AF-A0A0G1FJR7-F1
#
_entry.id   AF-A0A0G1FJR7-F1
#
_cell.length_a   1.000
_cell.length_b   1.000
_cell.length_c   1.000
_cell.angle_alpha   90.00
_cell.angle_beta   90.00
_cell.angle_gamma   90.00
#
_symmetry.space_group_name_H-M   'P 1'
#
loop_
_entity.id
_entity.type
_entity.pdbx_description
1 polymer ?
#
loop_
_entity_poly.entity_id
_entity_poly.type
_entity_poly.pdbx_seq_one_letter_code
_entity_poly.pdbx_strand_id
1 'polypeptide(L)'
;MTNQKSFKQLITDFNTVKPDFTPLIPYLTGELEVNLENFKGNLVGKWGAIKTLWQLSQLNDPERSRRTKSRSRIWKSTNGYIFLVSWSNASLLRVLGVKWFTYLKSPKSPLTSSKGWKYIDRLEGQFLDELRSVIANIEEGFARPNTQSYLDFLGYSQGSLKEAKGDVQRAKQDGILKSVPGTGLQSLRIDLKDWHEALKGSVISKPTTAKPYKSPFNSFKRNYRNLEEFKFDYSPVDNLDPKSLTYEMFIELINKTDWNLRKLVESLEEKQNTENKFYQVEQSRIRGNLRKV
;
A
#
# COMPACT_ATOMS: atom_id res chain seq x y z
N MET A 1 -32.29 5.02 -39.69
CA MET A 1 -31.08 4.33 -40.19
C MET A 1 -29.95 5.34 -40.26
N THR A 2 -29.00 5.29 -39.34
CA THR A 2 -27.82 6.18 -39.35
C THR A 2 -26.89 5.75 -40.46
N ASN A 3 -26.62 6.64 -41.42
CA ASN A 3 -25.61 6.42 -42.48
C ASN A 3 -24.24 6.22 -41.83
N GLN A 4 -23.80 4.97 -41.67
CA GLN A 4 -22.43 4.69 -41.24
C GLN A 4 -21.48 5.10 -42.35
N LYS A 5 -20.65 6.11 -42.08
CA LYS A 5 -19.58 6.54 -42.98
C LYS A 5 -18.60 5.37 -43.18
N SER A 6 -18.15 5.18 -44.42
CA SER A 6 -17.10 4.19 -44.73
C SER A 6 -15.78 4.57 -44.05
N PHE A 7 -14.91 3.58 -43.75
CA PHE A 7 -13.58 3.81 -43.17
C PHE A 7 -12.75 4.85 -43.96
N LYS A 8 -12.81 4.79 -45.30
CA LYS A 8 -12.16 5.76 -46.19
C LYS A 8 -12.67 7.18 -45.96
N GLN A 9 -13.97 7.34 -45.77
CA GLN A 9 -14.61 8.64 -45.53
C GLN A 9 -14.31 9.14 -44.12
N LEU A 10 -14.22 8.24 -43.13
CA LEU A 10 -13.78 8.57 -41.77
C LEU A 10 -12.33 9.11 -41.74
N ILE A 11 -11.39 8.50 -42.48
CA ILE A 11 -10.02 9.02 -42.60
C ILE A 11 -10.00 10.36 -43.34
N THR A 12 -10.75 10.45 -44.44
CA THR A 12 -10.77 11.65 -45.30
C THR A 12 -11.30 12.85 -44.53
N ASP A 13 -12.38 12.67 -43.76
CA ASP A 13 -13.05 13.73 -43.01
C ASP A 13 -12.38 14.02 -41.65
N PHE A 14 -11.38 13.23 -41.24
CA PHE A 14 -10.76 13.40 -39.92
C PHE A 14 -10.07 14.76 -39.79
N ASN A 15 -10.50 15.51 -38.78
CA ASN A 15 -9.97 16.82 -38.43
C ASN A 15 -8.82 16.68 -37.42
N THR A 16 -7.59 17.00 -37.83
CA THR A 16 -6.41 16.90 -36.97
C THR A 16 -6.30 18.02 -35.93
N VAL A 17 -7.00 19.14 -36.12
CA VAL A 17 -7.02 20.29 -35.21
C VAL A 17 -7.96 20.07 -34.04
N LYS A 18 -9.13 19.46 -34.30
CA LYS A 18 -10.11 19.06 -33.28
C LYS A 18 -10.46 17.58 -33.47
N PRO A 19 -9.57 16.67 -33.05
CA PRO A 19 -9.73 15.25 -33.31
C PRO A 19 -10.92 14.66 -32.54
N ASP A 20 -11.84 14.04 -33.28
CA ASP A 20 -12.87 13.14 -32.74
C ASP A 20 -12.54 11.71 -33.17
N PHE A 21 -12.09 10.90 -32.22
CA PHE A 21 -11.70 9.52 -32.46
C PHE A 21 -12.88 8.55 -32.40
N THR A 22 -14.04 8.97 -31.86
CA THR A 22 -15.19 8.10 -31.59
C THR A 22 -15.56 7.21 -32.78
N PRO A 23 -15.66 7.74 -34.01
CA PRO A 23 -16.02 6.92 -35.18
C PRO A 23 -14.94 5.92 -35.60
N LEU A 24 -13.70 6.11 -35.16
CA LEU A 24 -12.52 5.34 -35.55
C LEU A 24 -12.07 4.35 -34.48
N ILE A 25 -12.64 4.38 -33.27
CA ILE A 25 -12.25 3.52 -32.14
C ILE A 25 -12.17 2.03 -32.54
N PRO A 26 -13.18 1.42 -33.20
CA PRO A 26 -13.11 -0.01 -33.55
C PRO A 26 -11.92 -0.37 -34.45
N TYR A 27 -11.49 0.53 -35.33
CA TYR A 27 -10.33 0.33 -36.19
C TYR A 27 -9.00 0.61 -35.47
N LEU A 28 -9.01 1.48 -34.46
CA LEU A 28 -7.85 1.84 -33.65
C LEU A 28 -7.56 0.80 -32.55
N THR A 29 -8.59 0.13 -32.03
CA THR A 29 -8.50 -0.97 -31.05
C THR A 29 -8.24 -2.32 -31.69
N GLY A 30 -8.46 -2.44 -33.01
CA GLY A 30 -8.31 -3.69 -33.76
C GLY A 30 -9.55 -4.58 -33.73
N GLU A 31 -10.70 -4.07 -33.30
CA GLU A 31 -12.00 -4.75 -33.40
C GLU A 31 -12.47 -4.89 -34.85
N LEU A 32 -12.05 -3.97 -35.73
CA LEU A 32 -12.27 -4.05 -37.17
C LEU A 32 -10.94 -4.03 -37.90
N GLU A 33 -10.80 -4.94 -38.87
CA GLU A 33 -9.63 -4.99 -39.74
C GLU A 33 -9.56 -3.76 -40.66
N VAL A 34 -8.33 -3.32 -40.91
CA VAL A 34 -8.03 -2.19 -41.78
C VAL A 34 -7.24 -2.70 -42.98
N ASN A 35 -7.89 -2.83 -44.13
CA ASN A 35 -7.21 -3.10 -45.40
C ASN A 35 -6.83 -1.77 -46.09
N LEU A 36 -5.53 -1.55 -46.31
CA LEU A 36 -4.97 -0.35 -46.93
C LEU A 36 -4.44 -0.58 -48.34
N GLU A 37 -4.48 -1.80 -48.88
CA GLU A 37 -3.83 -2.19 -50.14
C GLU A 37 -4.34 -1.35 -51.34
N ASN A 38 -5.60 -0.92 -51.28
CA ASN A 38 -6.25 -0.13 -52.33
C ASN A 38 -6.27 1.39 -52.04
N PHE A 39 -5.56 1.86 -51.02
CA PHE A 39 -5.52 3.28 -50.64
C PHE A 39 -4.33 3.99 -51.29
N LYS A 40 -4.56 5.21 -51.80
CA LYS A 40 -3.48 6.08 -52.28
C LYS A 40 -2.54 6.44 -51.11
N GLY A 41 -1.25 6.63 -51.40
CA GLY A 41 -0.21 6.86 -50.37
C GLY A 41 -0.50 8.02 -49.41
N ASN A 42 -1.21 9.05 -49.86
CA ASN A 42 -1.65 10.17 -49.00
C ASN A 42 -2.67 9.75 -47.92
N LEU A 43 -3.59 8.84 -48.23
CA LEU A 43 -4.56 8.32 -47.26
C LEU A 43 -3.90 7.33 -46.29
N VAL A 44 -2.92 6.55 -46.75
CA VAL A 44 -2.10 5.68 -45.89
C VAL A 44 -1.31 6.54 -44.89
N GLY A 45 -0.67 7.61 -45.35
CA GLY A 45 0.02 8.58 -44.49
C GLY A 45 -0.93 9.26 -43.50
N LYS A 46 -2.11 9.69 -43.96
CA LYS A 46 -3.14 10.29 -43.09
C LYS A 46 -3.62 9.31 -42.01
N TRP A 47 -3.84 8.05 -42.34
CA TRP A 47 -4.19 7.02 -41.35
C TRP A 47 -3.05 6.77 -40.35
N GLY A 48 -1.80 6.76 -40.81
CA GLY A 48 -0.62 6.73 -39.94
C GLY A 48 -0.63 7.89 -38.94
N ALA A 49 -0.83 9.12 -39.41
CA ALA A 49 -0.92 10.30 -38.55
C ALA A 49 -2.09 10.23 -37.56
N ILE A 50 -3.25 9.71 -37.97
CA ILE A 50 -4.42 9.53 -37.09
C ILE A 50 -4.13 8.51 -35.99
N LYS A 51 -3.55 7.35 -36.32
CA LYS A 51 -3.11 6.35 -35.34
C LYS A 51 -2.16 6.97 -34.32
N THR A 52 -1.21 7.76 -34.80
CA THR A 52 -0.23 8.41 -33.94
C THR A 52 -0.85 9.51 -33.07
N LEU A 53 -1.76 10.33 -33.60
CA LEU A 53 -2.53 11.32 -32.83
C LEU A 53 -3.43 10.66 -31.78
N TRP A 54 -4.03 9.52 -32.11
CA TRP A 54 -4.81 8.74 -31.15
C TRP A 54 -3.92 8.18 -30.05
N GLN A 55 -2.76 7.60 -30.38
CA GLN A 55 -1.78 7.16 -29.38
C GLN A 55 -1.37 8.32 -28.47
N LEU A 56 -1.08 9.51 -29.03
CA LEU A 56 -0.78 10.71 -28.24
C LEU A 56 -1.96 11.18 -27.38
N SER A 57 -3.21 11.08 -27.86
CA SER A 57 -4.39 11.47 -27.08
C SER A 57 -4.65 10.51 -25.92
N GLN A 58 -4.39 9.21 -26.11
CA GLN A 58 -4.39 8.24 -25.02
C GLN A 58 -3.31 8.53 -23.97
N LEU A 59 -2.26 9.27 -24.34
CA LEU A 59 -1.10 9.57 -23.50
C LEU A 59 -1.17 10.98 -22.85
N ASN A 60 -1.82 11.95 -23.47
CA ASN A 60 -1.96 13.31 -22.92
C ASN A 60 -3.14 13.46 -21.96
N ASP A 61 -3.96 12.44 -21.76
CA ASP A 61 -4.99 12.41 -20.73
C ASP A 61 -4.31 12.50 -19.33
N PRO A 62 -4.49 13.60 -18.57
CA PRO A 62 -3.87 13.81 -17.26
C PRO A 62 -4.26 12.72 -16.25
N GLU A 63 -5.45 12.13 -16.39
CA GLU A 63 -5.86 11.01 -15.55
C GLU A 63 -5.14 9.71 -15.94
N ARG A 64 -4.80 9.51 -17.21
CA ARG A 64 -4.09 8.31 -17.68
C ARG A 64 -2.57 8.40 -17.62
N SER A 65 -1.98 9.58 -17.77
CA SER A 65 -0.54 9.80 -17.58
C SER A 65 -0.12 9.57 -16.12
N ARG A 66 -1.02 9.84 -15.15
CA ARG A 66 -0.87 9.40 -13.74
C ARG A 66 -1.12 7.90 -13.54
N ARG A 67 -1.85 7.25 -14.46
CA ARG A 67 -2.13 5.82 -14.50
C ARG A 67 -1.27 5.13 -15.55
N THR A 68 0.04 5.39 -15.58
CA THR A 68 1.00 4.60 -16.37
C THR A 68 0.63 3.13 -16.18
N LYS A 69 0.14 2.47 -17.24
CA LYS A 69 -0.35 1.09 -17.15
C LYS A 69 0.81 0.24 -16.68
N SER A 70 0.72 -0.17 -15.42
CA SER A 70 1.65 -1.03 -14.74
C SER A 70 1.94 -2.27 -15.58
N ARG A 71 3.16 -2.36 -16.12
CA ARG A 71 3.70 -3.61 -16.65
C ARG A 71 4.43 -4.41 -15.57
N SER A 72 4.83 -3.76 -14.47
CA SER A 72 5.69 -4.34 -13.41
C SER A 72 4.99 -4.63 -12.08
N ARG A 73 3.79 -4.08 -11.82
CA ARG A 73 2.97 -4.31 -10.61
C ARG A 73 1.64 -5.02 -10.90
N ILE A 74 1.53 -5.76 -12.01
CA ILE A 74 0.48 -6.78 -12.11
C ILE A 74 0.91 -7.88 -11.13
N TRP A 75 0.13 -8.02 -10.07
CA TRP A 75 0.46 -8.82 -8.89
C TRP A 75 0.82 -10.26 -9.27
N LYS A 76 2.04 -10.71 -8.95
CA LYS A 76 2.44 -12.13 -9.03
C LYS A 76 2.41 -12.82 -7.66
N SER A 77 2.39 -12.07 -6.56
CA SER A 77 2.37 -12.56 -5.18
C SER A 77 1.69 -11.52 -4.28
N THR A 78 0.75 -11.94 -3.44
CA THR A 78 -0.10 -11.05 -2.64
C THR A 78 0.61 -10.36 -1.47
N ASN A 79 1.83 -10.78 -1.12
CA ASN A 79 2.40 -10.49 0.21
C ASN A 79 3.76 -9.79 0.16
N GLY A 80 4.13 -9.08 -0.93
CA GLY A 80 5.46 -8.46 -1.01
C GLY A 80 5.75 -7.38 0.04
N TYR A 81 4.72 -6.82 0.70
CA TYR A 81 4.88 -5.90 1.83
C TYR A 81 5.59 -6.54 3.03
N ILE A 82 5.60 -7.88 3.17
CA ILE A 82 6.26 -8.58 4.29
C ILE A 82 7.77 -8.37 4.32
N PHE A 83 8.37 -7.98 3.19
CA PHE A 83 9.80 -7.68 3.07
C PHE A 83 10.13 -6.22 3.46
N LEU A 84 9.13 -5.40 3.78
CA LEU A 84 9.35 -4.02 4.20
C LEU A 84 9.68 -3.97 5.69
N VAL A 85 10.82 -3.35 6.02
CA VAL A 85 11.23 -3.10 7.42
C VAL A 85 10.20 -2.24 8.15
N SER A 86 9.61 -1.25 7.47
CA SER A 86 8.54 -0.40 8.04
C SER A 86 7.31 -1.21 8.45
N TRP A 87 6.88 -2.17 7.63
CA TRP A 87 5.77 -3.06 7.96
C TRP A 87 6.10 -3.98 9.14
N SER A 88 7.31 -4.53 9.18
CA SER A 88 7.76 -5.36 10.31
C SER A 88 7.82 -4.59 11.62
N ASN A 89 8.37 -3.37 11.62
CA ASN A 89 8.43 -2.51 12.80
C ASN A 89 7.03 -2.07 13.27
N ALA A 90 6.13 -1.72 12.34
CA ALA A 90 4.74 -1.39 12.66
C ALA A 90 4.00 -2.59 13.29
N SER A 91 4.27 -3.80 12.80
CA SER A 91 3.73 -5.04 13.36
C SER A 91 4.23 -5.28 14.78
N LEU A 92 5.53 -5.09 15.04
CA LEU A 92 6.08 -5.14 16.40
C LEU A 92 5.38 -4.11 17.30
N LEU A 93 5.24 -2.87 16.84
CA LEU A 93 4.64 -1.79 17.61
C LEU A 93 3.22 -2.15 18.05
N ARG A 94 2.43 -2.76 17.15
CA ARG A 94 1.09 -3.30 17.47
C ARG A 94 1.15 -4.40 18.53
N VAL A 95 2.08 -5.34 18.42
CA VAL A 95 2.24 -6.42 19.42
C VAL A 95 2.60 -5.86 20.79
N LEU A 96 3.54 -4.90 20.85
CA LEU A 96 3.91 -4.23 22.09
C LEU A 96 2.72 -3.47 22.69
N GLY A 97 1.95 -2.76 21.86
CA GLY A 97 0.73 -2.06 22.28
C GLY A 97 -0.30 -3.01 22.91
N VAL A 98 -0.60 -4.13 22.24
CA VAL A 98 -1.55 -5.13 22.76
C VAL A 98 -1.08 -5.68 24.11
N LYS A 99 0.20 -6.06 24.23
CA LYS A 99 0.77 -6.58 25.47
C LYS A 99 0.72 -5.54 26.60
N TRP A 100 1.03 -4.29 26.28
CA TRP A 100 0.98 -3.19 27.24
C TRP A 100 -0.43 -2.94 27.78
N PHE A 101 -1.44 -2.80 26.92
CA PHE A 101 -2.83 -2.62 27.37
C PHE A 101 -3.39 -3.83 28.12
N THR A 102 -3.02 -5.04 27.68
CA THR A 102 -3.36 -6.28 28.41
C THR A 102 -2.84 -6.23 29.85
N TYR A 103 -1.60 -5.74 30.04
CA TYR A 103 -1.04 -5.55 31.37
C TYR A 103 -1.75 -4.43 32.16
N LEU A 104 -2.01 -3.28 31.54
CA LEU A 104 -2.70 -2.15 32.19
C LEU A 104 -4.10 -2.53 32.70
N LYS A 105 -4.79 -3.42 31.99
CA LYS A 105 -6.10 -3.95 32.37
C LYS A 105 -6.05 -5.12 33.34
N SER A 106 -4.87 -5.67 33.61
CA SER A 106 -4.73 -6.78 34.54
C SER A 106 -4.97 -6.32 35.99
N PRO A 107 -5.46 -7.21 36.88
CA PRO A 107 -5.60 -6.89 38.31
C PRO A 107 -4.29 -6.49 39.00
N LYS A 108 -3.15 -6.76 38.36
CA LYS A 108 -1.81 -6.43 38.86
C LYS A 108 -1.38 -5.00 38.51
N SER A 109 -2.20 -4.26 37.77
CA SER A 109 -1.95 -2.87 37.39
C SER A 109 -2.32 -1.91 38.53
N PRO A 110 -1.52 -0.87 38.80
CA PRO A 110 -1.81 0.12 39.83
C PRO A 110 -2.94 1.11 39.46
N LEU A 111 -3.47 1.07 38.22
CA LEU A 111 -4.41 2.05 37.67
C LEU A 111 -5.89 1.63 37.76
N THR A 112 -6.24 0.66 38.60
CA THR A 112 -7.54 -0.04 38.66
C THR A 112 -8.67 0.71 39.38
N SER A 113 -8.69 2.04 39.33
CA SER A 113 -9.87 2.81 39.77
C SER A 113 -10.96 2.81 38.67
N SER A 114 -12.24 2.80 39.07
CA SER A 114 -13.39 2.72 38.15
C SER A 114 -13.48 3.86 37.12
N LYS A 115 -12.89 5.04 37.42
CA LYS A 115 -12.77 6.17 36.47
C LYS A 115 -11.57 6.03 35.54
N GLY A 116 -10.46 5.45 36.01
CA GLY A 116 -9.26 5.19 35.18
C GLY A 116 -9.52 4.16 34.08
N TRP A 117 -10.38 3.18 34.33
CA TRP A 117 -10.65 2.10 33.37
C TRP A 117 -11.27 2.59 32.05
N LYS A 118 -12.26 3.49 32.10
CA LYS A 118 -12.87 4.07 30.89
C LYS A 118 -11.88 4.88 30.06
N TYR A 119 -10.95 5.55 30.71
CA TYR A 119 -9.90 6.30 30.01
C TYR A 119 -8.93 5.34 29.30
N ILE A 120 -8.47 4.29 29.99
CA ILE A 120 -7.59 3.26 29.43
C ILE A 120 -8.28 2.55 28.25
N ASP A 121 -9.57 2.22 28.35
CA ASP A 121 -10.33 1.61 27.25
C ASP A 121 -10.36 2.49 26.00
N ARG A 122 -10.59 3.79 26.18
CA ARG A 122 -10.62 4.74 25.06
C ARG A 122 -9.23 4.87 24.43
N LEU A 123 -8.20 5.03 25.26
CA LEU A 123 -6.82 5.12 24.80
C LEU A 123 -6.39 3.84 24.08
N GLU A 124 -6.77 2.67 24.58
CA GLU A 124 -6.52 1.39 23.89
C GLU A 124 -7.17 1.33 22.52
N GLY A 125 -8.45 1.67 22.45
CA GLY A 125 -9.19 1.65 21.18
C GLY A 125 -8.54 2.56 20.14
N GLN A 126 -8.25 3.80 20.53
CA GLN A 126 -7.60 4.78 19.65
C GLN A 126 -6.21 4.30 19.22
N PHE A 127 -5.33 4.00 20.18
CA PHE A 127 -3.96 3.60 19.90
C PHE A 127 -3.88 2.32 19.07
N LEU A 128 -4.64 1.27 19.41
CA LEU A 128 -4.59 0.02 18.66
C LEU A 128 -5.20 0.16 17.25
N ASP A 129 -6.20 1.01 17.06
CA ASP A 129 -6.76 1.28 15.73
C ASP A 129 -5.79 2.10 14.87
N GLU A 130 -5.10 3.08 15.45
CA GLU A 130 -4.02 3.82 14.78
C GLU A 130 -2.91 2.86 14.33
N LEU A 131 -2.44 1.97 15.21
CA LEU A 131 -1.40 0.98 14.86
C LEU A 131 -1.85 -0.03 13.80
N ARG A 132 -3.12 -0.45 13.83
CA ARG A 132 -3.70 -1.29 12.75
C ARG A 132 -3.75 -0.52 11.44
N SER A 133 -4.12 0.75 11.47
CA SER A 133 -4.18 1.62 10.30
C SER A 133 -2.81 1.80 9.66
N VAL A 134 -1.73 1.95 10.44
CA VAL A 134 -0.35 1.99 9.91
C VAL A 134 -0.06 0.76 9.04
N ILE A 135 -0.35 -0.43 9.57
CA ILE A 135 -0.09 -1.72 8.90
C ILE A 135 -0.99 -1.87 7.67
N ALA A 136 -2.30 -1.68 7.83
CA ALA A 136 -3.28 -1.85 6.76
C ALA A 136 -3.00 -0.92 5.57
N ASN A 137 -2.61 0.32 5.82
CA ASN A 137 -2.28 1.26 4.77
C ASN A 137 -1.01 0.86 3.99
N ILE A 138 -0.01 0.25 4.65
CA ILE A 138 1.17 -0.29 3.95
C ILE A 138 0.78 -1.46 3.04
N GLU A 139 -0.06 -2.36 3.54
CA GLU A 139 -0.55 -3.53 2.81
C GLU A 139 -1.42 -3.14 1.62
N GLU A 140 -2.41 -2.27 1.83
CA GLU A 140 -3.31 -1.78 0.80
C GLU A 140 -2.57 -0.94 -0.24
N GLY A 141 -1.65 -0.08 0.21
CA GLY A 141 -0.74 0.68 -0.63
C GLY A 141 0.09 -0.23 -1.56
N PHE A 142 0.65 -1.31 -1.01
CA PHE A 142 1.43 -2.28 -1.79
C PHE A 142 0.59 -2.97 -2.88
N ALA A 143 -0.69 -3.23 -2.60
CA ALA A 143 -1.63 -3.80 -3.55
C ALA A 143 -2.10 -2.81 -4.65
N ARG A 144 -1.72 -1.51 -4.56
CA ARG A 144 -2.16 -0.51 -5.55
C ARG A 144 -1.44 -0.67 -6.90
N PRO A 145 -2.17 -0.47 -8.00
CA PRO A 145 -1.63 -0.70 -9.34
C PRO A 145 -0.58 0.33 -9.78
N ASN A 146 -0.56 1.52 -9.18
CA ASN A 146 0.35 2.60 -9.57
C ASN A 146 1.11 3.17 -8.38
N THR A 147 2.24 3.81 -8.65
CA THR A 147 3.14 4.35 -7.62
C THR A 147 2.50 5.50 -6.84
N GLN A 148 1.75 6.38 -7.51
CA GLN A 148 1.08 7.50 -6.85
C GLN A 148 0.11 7.04 -5.77
N SER A 149 -0.76 6.09 -6.10
CA SER A 149 -1.70 5.53 -5.12
C SER A 149 -0.96 4.83 -3.98
N TYR A 150 0.19 4.20 -4.21
CA TYR A 150 0.97 3.68 -3.09
C TYR A 150 1.49 4.82 -2.19
N LEU A 151 2.01 5.90 -2.77
CA LEU A 151 2.48 7.07 -2.02
C LEU A 151 1.35 7.68 -1.17
N ASP A 152 0.14 7.81 -1.70
CA ASP A 152 -1.01 8.33 -0.95
C ASP A 152 -1.30 7.47 0.31
N PHE A 153 -1.26 6.14 0.16
CA PHE A 153 -1.43 5.18 1.24
C PHE A 153 -0.30 5.23 2.28
N LEU A 154 0.95 5.40 1.85
CA LEU A 154 2.06 5.63 2.77
C LEU A 154 1.89 6.94 3.56
N GLY A 155 1.32 7.98 2.93
CA GLY A 155 0.94 9.22 3.61
C GLY A 155 -0.08 8.99 4.73
N TYR A 156 -1.13 8.19 4.48
CA TYR A 156 -2.09 7.80 5.52
C TYR A 156 -1.43 7.00 6.64
N SER A 157 -0.54 6.06 6.31
CA SER A 157 0.23 5.28 7.28
C SER A 157 1.08 6.18 8.20
N GLN A 158 1.77 7.18 7.63
CA GLN A 158 2.54 8.17 8.42
C GLN A 158 1.64 9.03 9.30
N GLY A 159 0.45 9.39 8.82
CA GLY A 159 -0.58 10.09 9.61
C GLY A 159 -0.95 9.31 10.87
N SER A 160 -1.36 8.05 10.73
CA SER A 160 -1.71 7.20 11.87
C SER A 160 -0.52 6.93 12.81
N LEU A 161 0.70 6.81 12.28
CA LEU A 161 1.90 6.64 13.12
C LEU A 161 2.18 7.89 13.97
N LYS A 162 1.89 9.08 13.43
CA LYS A 162 2.01 10.35 14.16
C LYS A 162 0.96 10.47 15.26
N GLU A 163 -0.25 10.00 15.03
CA GLU A 163 -1.31 9.93 16.06
C GLU A 163 -0.89 9.02 17.21
N ALA A 164 -0.40 7.81 16.88
CA ALA A 164 0.10 6.85 17.87
C ALA A 164 1.28 7.41 18.68
N LYS A 165 2.16 8.19 18.05
CA LYS A 165 3.21 8.92 18.75
C LYS A 165 2.66 9.92 19.76
N GLY A 166 1.59 10.64 19.40
CA GLY A 166 0.89 11.56 20.28
C GLY A 166 0.28 10.84 21.49
N ASP A 167 -0.33 9.68 21.28
CA ASP A 167 -0.90 8.85 22.35
C ASP A 167 0.17 8.33 23.32
N VAL A 168 1.32 7.88 22.81
CA VAL A 168 2.48 7.50 23.65
C VAL A 168 3.00 8.67 24.48
N GLN A 169 3.05 9.87 23.91
CA GLN A 169 3.46 11.08 24.62
C GLN A 169 2.47 11.48 25.71
N ARG A 170 1.17 11.45 25.40
CA ARG A 170 0.10 11.72 26.38
C ARG A 170 0.10 10.69 27.50
N ALA A 171 0.23 9.40 27.18
CA ALA A 171 0.31 8.33 28.17
C ALA A 171 1.49 8.51 29.13
N LYS A 172 2.64 9.03 28.66
CA LYS A 172 3.75 9.42 29.53
C LYS A 172 3.40 10.62 30.42
N GLN A 173 2.80 11.67 29.85
CA GLN A 173 2.40 12.87 30.59
C GLN A 173 1.40 12.54 31.70
N ASP A 174 0.47 11.64 31.43
CA ASP A 174 -0.55 11.17 32.36
C ASP A 174 -0.02 10.17 33.40
N GLY A 175 1.27 9.81 33.33
CA GLY A 175 1.90 8.84 34.23
C GLY A 175 1.48 7.38 34.02
N ILE A 176 0.80 7.07 32.92
CA ILE A 176 0.36 5.71 32.56
C ILE A 176 1.53 4.89 32.00
N LEU A 177 2.33 5.52 31.14
CA LEU A 177 3.52 4.92 30.56
C LEU A 177 4.77 5.43 31.27
N LYS A 178 5.50 4.52 31.91
CA LYS A 178 6.75 4.87 32.59
C LYS A 178 7.82 5.33 31.60
N SER A 179 8.61 6.31 32.03
CA SER A 179 9.80 6.79 31.32
C SER A 179 11.03 6.35 32.10
N VAL A 180 11.91 5.60 31.44
CA VAL A 180 13.18 5.15 32.04
C VAL A 180 14.29 5.52 31.07
N PRO A 181 14.97 6.66 31.28
CA PRO A 181 16.01 7.14 30.37
C PRO A 181 17.09 6.09 30.10
N GLY A 182 17.54 6.03 28.84
CA GLY A 182 18.55 5.06 28.40
C GLY A 182 18.02 3.65 28.10
N THR A 183 16.73 3.38 28.32
CA THR A 183 16.13 2.12 27.86
C THR A 183 15.78 2.17 26.38
N GLY A 184 15.79 0.99 25.74
CA GLY A 184 15.41 0.80 24.35
C GLY A 184 15.07 -0.65 24.06
N LEU A 185 14.72 -0.97 22.82
CA LEU A 185 14.35 -2.33 22.41
C LEU A 185 15.46 -3.36 22.73
N GLN A 186 16.71 -2.94 22.60
CA GLN A 186 17.87 -3.77 22.94
C GLN A 186 17.88 -4.21 24.41
N SER A 187 17.37 -3.39 25.33
CA SER A 187 17.24 -3.74 26.76
C SER A 187 16.32 -4.95 26.97
N LEU A 188 15.41 -5.21 26.02
CA LEU A 188 14.52 -6.37 25.99
C LEU A 188 15.06 -7.51 25.13
N ARG A 189 16.29 -7.39 24.62
CA ARG A 189 16.89 -8.31 23.63
C ARG A 189 16.08 -8.39 22.33
N ILE A 190 15.33 -7.34 22.00
CA ILE A 190 14.61 -7.25 20.74
C ILE A 190 15.55 -6.64 19.70
N ASP A 191 16.05 -7.49 18.81
CA ASP A 191 16.73 -7.10 17.58
C ASP A 191 15.71 -7.00 16.43
N LEU A 192 15.69 -5.85 15.74
CA LEU A 192 14.69 -5.59 14.70
C LEU A 192 14.89 -6.43 13.44
N LYS A 193 16.13 -6.82 13.14
CA LYS A 193 16.42 -7.66 11.98
C LYS A 193 15.96 -9.09 12.25
N ASP A 194 16.28 -9.63 13.43
CA ASP A 194 15.85 -10.97 13.83
C ASP A 194 14.33 -11.04 13.94
N TRP A 195 13.70 -9.99 14.49
CA TRP A 195 12.24 -9.85 14.48
C TRP A 195 11.66 -9.89 13.07
N HIS A 196 12.26 -9.17 12.12
CA HIS A 196 11.79 -9.14 10.74
C HIS A 196 11.85 -10.52 10.10
N GLU A 197 12.95 -11.26 10.30
CA GLU A 197 13.07 -12.63 9.81
C GLU A 197 12.02 -13.57 10.45
N ALA A 198 11.84 -13.50 11.77
CA ALA A 198 10.86 -14.32 12.47
C ALA A 198 9.42 -14.02 12.01
N LEU A 199 9.08 -12.74 11.88
CA LEU A 199 7.75 -12.32 11.41
C LEU A 199 7.48 -12.81 9.98
N LYS A 200 8.46 -12.69 9.07
CA LYS A 200 8.33 -13.25 7.71
C LYS A 200 8.07 -14.75 7.75
N GLY A 201 8.81 -15.49 8.57
CA GLY A 201 8.57 -16.92 8.80
C GLY A 201 7.12 -17.17 9.21
N SER A 202 6.66 -16.48 10.26
CA SER A 202 5.31 -16.65 10.81
C SER A 202 4.16 -16.35 9.83
N VAL A 203 4.36 -15.47 8.85
CA VAL A 203 3.36 -15.09 7.83
C VAL A 203 3.45 -15.94 6.56
N ILE A 204 4.64 -16.36 6.15
CA ILE A 204 4.86 -17.18 4.95
C ILE A 204 4.59 -18.67 5.23
N SER A 205 4.88 -19.17 6.44
CA SER A 205 4.73 -20.59 6.78
C SER A 205 3.43 -20.91 7.51
N LYS A 206 2.29 -20.82 6.80
CA LYS A 206 1.15 -21.74 7.00
C LYS A 206 0.38 -21.98 5.69
N PRO A 207 0.94 -22.70 4.70
CA PRO A 207 0.11 -23.65 3.97
C PRO A 207 -0.09 -24.82 4.94
N THR A 208 -0.97 -24.67 5.93
CA THR A 208 -1.45 -25.87 6.60
C THR A 208 -2.08 -26.67 5.49
N THR A 209 -1.61 -27.90 5.31
CA THR A 209 -2.33 -29.04 4.76
C THR A 209 -3.60 -29.28 5.59
N ALA A 210 -4.43 -28.26 5.76
CA ALA A 210 -5.74 -28.33 6.33
C ALA A 210 -6.57 -29.07 5.30
N LYS A 211 -6.75 -30.37 5.56
CA LYS A 211 -7.84 -31.15 4.95
C LYS A 211 -9.09 -30.25 4.93
N PRO A 212 -9.83 -30.19 3.80
CA PRO A 212 -10.97 -29.31 3.69
C PRO A 212 -11.98 -29.70 4.77
N TYR A 213 -12.05 -28.89 5.83
CA TYR A 213 -13.01 -29.10 6.90
C TYR A 213 -14.36 -28.67 6.34
N LYS A 214 -15.09 -29.63 5.75
CA LYS A 214 -16.53 -29.50 5.53
C LYS A 214 -17.17 -29.40 6.91
N SER A 215 -17.49 -28.18 7.35
CA SER A 215 -18.45 -28.00 8.43
C SER A 215 -19.65 -27.23 7.89
N PRO A 216 -20.87 -27.77 8.04
CA PRO A 216 -22.08 -27.05 7.70
C PRO A 216 -22.24 -25.90 8.70
N PHE A 217 -22.62 -24.74 8.18
CA PHE A 217 -23.22 -23.63 8.92
C PHE A 217 -24.24 -24.19 9.92
N ASN A 218 -23.87 -24.33 11.20
CA ASN A 218 -24.75 -24.33 12.38
C ASN A 218 -23.97 -24.75 13.64
N SER A 219 -23.39 -23.77 14.35
CA SER A 219 -23.20 -23.74 15.82
C SER A 219 -22.16 -22.68 16.22
N PHE A 220 -22.41 -21.39 15.91
CA PHE A 220 -21.65 -20.28 16.49
C PHE A 220 -22.15 -19.98 17.92
N LYS A 221 -21.88 -20.90 18.86
CA LYS A 221 -21.74 -20.60 20.29
C LYS A 221 -20.40 -21.18 20.75
N ARG A 222 -19.30 -20.59 20.27
CA ARG A 222 -17.97 -20.92 20.79
C ARG A 222 -17.72 -20.09 22.05
N ASN A 223 -17.48 -20.80 23.15
CA ASN A 223 -16.91 -20.26 24.37
C ASN A 223 -15.57 -19.56 24.05
N TYR A 224 -15.54 -18.24 24.10
CA TYR A 224 -14.36 -17.38 23.87
C TYR A 224 -13.26 -17.49 24.95
N ARG A 225 -13.22 -18.56 25.75
CA ARG A 225 -12.42 -18.56 26.99
C ARG A 225 -10.94 -18.87 26.82
N ASN A 226 -10.49 -19.49 25.72
CA ASN A 226 -9.09 -19.84 25.53
C ASN A 226 -8.65 -19.58 24.07
N LEU A 227 -8.52 -18.30 23.67
CA LEU A 227 -7.71 -17.98 22.49
C LEU A 227 -6.25 -18.10 22.90
N GLU A 228 -5.58 -19.18 22.48
CA GLU A 228 -4.14 -19.32 22.69
C GLU A 228 -3.41 -18.13 22.06
N GLU A 229 -2.47 -17.54 22.80
CA GLU A 229 -1.65 -16.43 22.31
C GLU A 229 -0.84 -16.90 21.09
N PHE A 230 -0.93 -16.16 19.99
CA PHE A 230 -0.12 -16.44 18.81
C PHE A 230 1.37 -16.31 19.16
N LYS A 231 2.16 -17.32 18.82
CA LYS A 231 3.63 -17.32 18.97
C LYS A 231 4.29 -17.01 17.65
N PHE A 232 5.23 -16.08 17.68
CA PHE A 232 6.01 -15.64 16.52
C PHE A 232 7.28 -16.47 16.30
N ASP A 233 7.54 -17.44 17.19
CA ASP A 233 8.81 -18.16 17.30
C ASP A 233 9.99 -17.19 17.50
N TYR A 234 9.72 -16.11 18.25
CA TYR A 234 10.69 -15.07 18.60
C TYR A 234 10.59 -14.77 20.10
N SER A 235 11.41 -15.50 20.87
CA SER A 235 11.40 -15.49 22.34
C SER A 235 11.38 -14.09 22.98
N PRO A 236 12.15 -13.08 22.51
CA PRO A 236 12.10 -11.74 23.10
C PRO A 236 10.72 -11.06 23.05
N VAL A 237 9.88 -11.41 22.07
CA VAL A 237 8.49 -10.90 21.97
C VAL A 237 7.51 -11.88 22.61
N ASP A 238 7.67 -13.18 22.36
CA ASP A 238 6.75 -14.21 22.86
C ASP A 238 6.73 -14.31 24.38
N ASN A 239 7.88 -14.05 25.03
CA ASN A 239 8.08 -14.12 26.48
C ASN A 239 8.26 -12.73 27.12
N LEU A 240 7.92 -11.66 26.39
CA LEU A 240 8.06 -10.29 26.87
C LEU A 240 7.21 -10.05 28.13
N ASP A 241 7.85 -9.59 29.21
CA ASP A 241 7.12 -9.01 30.35
C ASP A 241 6.60 -7.61 29.96
N PRO A 242 5.28 -7.39 29.84
CA PRO A 242 4.77 -6.10 29.40
C PRO A 242 5.06 -4.96 30.40
N LYS A 243 5.37 -5.29 31.67
CA LYS A 243 5.82 -4.29 32.66
C LYS A 243 7.14 -3.66 32.30
N SER A 244 7.96 -4.33 31.49
CA SER A 244 9.27 -3.84 31.08
C SER A 244 9.19 -2.75 30.01
N LEU A 245 8.04 -2.59 29.34
CA LEU A 245 7.82 -1.58 28.31
C LEU A 245 7.89 -0.15 28.88
N THR A 246 8.59 0.71 28.16
CA THR A 246 8.83 2.11 28.52
C THR A 246 8.46 3.04 27.37
N TYR A 247 8.25 4.31 27.69
CA TYR A 247 8.09 5.39 26.71
C TYR A 247 9.19 5.39 25.65
N GLU A 248 10.45 5.22 26.07
CA GLU A 248 11.61 5.28 25.19
C GLU A 248 11.56 4.20 24.11
N MET A 249 11.14 2.98 24.46
CA MET A 249 11.01 1.86 23.51
C MET A 249 9.95 2.13 22.43
N PHE A 250 8.79 2.67 22.83
CA PHE A 250 7.73 3.04 21.88
C PHE A 250 8.21 4.16 20.95
N ILE A 251 8.84 5.20 21.48
CA ILE A 251 9.35 6.31 20.68
C ILE A 251 10.49 5.87 19.75
N GLU A 252 11.40 5.02 20.22
CA GLU A 252 12.46 4.43 19.41
C GLU A 252 11.85 3.69 18.20
N LEU A 253 10.90 2.79 18.45
CA LEU A 253 10.27 2.00 17.40
C LEU A 253 9.44 2.85 16.44
N ILE A 254 8.71 3.85 16.93
CA ILE A 254 7.96 4.80 16.10
C ILE A 254 8.91 5.60 15.20
N ASN A 255 10.00 6.14 15.75
CA ASN A 255 10.95 6.94 14.98
C ASN A 255 11.66 6.09 13.91
N LYS A 256 12.04 4.85 14.25
CA LYS A 256 12.61 3.90 13.28
C LYS A 256 11.60 3.51 12.21
N THR A 257 10.32 3.34 12.55
CA THR A 257 9.25 3.07 11.57
C THR A 257 9.07 4.26 10.62
N ASP A 258 8.96 5.49 11.15
CA ASP A 258 8.81 6.70 10.33
C ASP A 258 10.01 6.91 9.40
N TRP A 259 11.24 6.72 9.88
CA TRP A 259 12.43 6.81 9.05
C TRP A 259 12.39 5.82 7.88
N ASN A 260 12.02 4.56 8.14
CA ASN A 260 11.89 3.56 7.08
C ASN A 260 10.74 3.87 6.09
N LEU A 261 9.64 4.45 6.56
CA LEU A 261 8.55 4.92 5.69
C LEU A 261 9.02 6.06 4.78
N ARG A 262 9.78 7.02 5.31
CA ARG A 262 10.36 8.11 4.49
C ARG A 262 11.32 7.58 3.44
N LYS A 263 12.18 6.61 3.79
CA LYS A 263 13.08 5.97 2.81
C LYS A 263 12.33 5.19 1.73
N LEU A 264 11.24 4.54 2.10
CA LEU A 264 10.36 3.89 1.13
C LEU A 264 9.71 4.93 0.19
N VAL A 265 9.20 6.04 0.73
CA VAL A 265 8.62 7.14 -0.05
C VAL A 265 9.65 7.71 -1.03
N GLU A 266 10.84 8.08 -0.55
CA GLU A 266 11.94 8.59 -1.39
C GLU A 266 12.25 7.64 -2.57
N SER A 267 12.40 6.34 -2.29
CA SER A 267 12.67 5.33 -3.33
C SER A 267 11.53 5.20 -4.35
N LEU A 268 10.28 5.31 -3.91
CA LEU A 268 9.12 5.24 -4.77
C LEU A 268 8.97 6.50 -5.64
N GLU A 269 9.27 7.68 -5.10
CA GLU A 269 9.29 8.94 -5.85
C GLU A 269 10.38 8.95 -6.93
N GLU A 270 11.59 8.45 -6.61
CA GLU A 270 12.67 8.27 -7.58
C GLU A 270 12.25 7.33 -8.72
N LYS A 271 11.60 6.22 -8.38
CA LYS A 271 11.05 5.27 -9.36
C LYS A 271 9.99 5.93 -10.24
N GLN A 272 9.06 6.67 -9.65
CA GLN A 272 8.00 7.37 -10.37
C GLN A 272 8.57 8.43 -11.33
N ASN A 273 9.58 9.18 -10.88
CA ASN A 273 10.27 10.17 -11.72
C ASN A 273 10.99 9.52 -12.89
N THR A 274 11.60 8.36 -12.68
CA THR A 274 12.23 7.57 -13.75
C THR A 274 11.19 7.10 -14.77
N GLU A 275 10.07 6.54 -14.31
CA GLU A 275 8.95 6.12 -15.17
C GLU A 275 8.37 7.29 -15.98
N ASN A 276 8.23 8.48 -15.36
CA ASN A 276 7.77 9.69 -16.03
C ASN A 276 8.75 10.18 -17.11
N LYS A 277 10.07 10.09 -16.87
CA LYS A 277 11.08 10.44 -17.89
C LYS A 277 11.00 9.51 -19.10
N PHE A 278 10.92 8.20 -18.88
CA PHE A 278 10.72 7.23 -19.98
C PHE A 278 9.46 7.55 -20.79
N TYR A 279 8.39 7.92 -20.10
CA TYR A 279 7.14 8.32 -20.74
C TYR A 279 7.31 9.55 -21.64
N GLN A 280 8.01 10.60 -21.17
CA GLN A 280 8.28 11.80 -21.96
C GLN A 280 9.19 11.54 -23.17
N VAL A 281 10.16 10.62 -23.04
CA VAL A 281 10.99 10.17 -24.16
C VAL A 281 10.12 9.46 -25.21
N GLU A 282 9.23 8.58 -24.79
CA GLU A 282 8.31 7.89 -25.70
C GLU A 282 7.34 8.86 -26.38
N GLN A 283 6.81 9.85 -25.65
CA GLN A 283 6.05 10.97 -26.25
C GLN A 283 6.85 11.67 -27.35
N SER A 284 8.11 11.97 -27.08
CA SER A 284 8.99 12.68 -28.00
C SER A 284 9.33 11.83 -29.23
N ARG A 285 9.54 10.51 -29.06
CA ARG A 285 9.72 9.55 -30.16
C ARG A 285 8.50 9.50 -31.07
N ILE A 286 7.31 9.39 -30.49
CA ILE A 286 6.04 9.37 -31.22
C ILE A 286 5.83 10.69 -31.98
N ARG A 287 6.10 11.85 -31.36
CA ARG A 287 6.05 13.17 -32.01
C ARG A 287 7.10 13.33 -33.12
N GLY A 288 8.29 12.76 -32.93
CA GLY A 288 9.35 12.77 -33.95
C GLY A 288 8.95 12.01 -35.22
N ASN A 289 8.23 10.89 -35.06
CA ASN A 289 7.70 10.14 -36.19
C ASN A 289 6.63 10.92 -36.97
N LEU A 290 5.81 11.74 -36.29
CA LEU A 290 4.83 12.62 -36.96
C LEU A 290 5.47 13.69 -37.85
N ARG A 291 6.67 14.16 -37.54
CA ARG A 291 7.38 15.18 -38.35
C ARG A 291 8.03 14.60 -39.61
N LYS A 292 8.15 13.28 -39.72
CA LYS A 292 8.77 12.59 -40.86
C LYS A 292 7.76 12.08 -41.89
N VAL A 293 6.46 12.16 -41.59
CA VAL A 293 5.33 11.81 -42.47
C VAL A 293 4.76 13.09 -43.05
#